data_AF-A0A6P7GJX3-F1
#
_entry.id   AF-A0A6P7GJX3-F1
#
_cell.length_a   1.000
_cell.length_b   1.000
_cell.length_c   1.000
_cell.angle_alpha   90.00
_cell.angle_beta   90.00
_cell.angle_gamma   90.00
#
_symmetry.space_group_name_H-M   'P 1'
#
loop_
_entity.id
_entity.type
_entity.pdbx_description
1 polymer ?
#
loop_
_entity_poly.entity_id
_entity_poly.type
_entity_poly.pdbx_seq_one_letter_code
_entity_poly.pdbx_strand_id
1 'polypeptide(L)'
;MSTPSLWSSSFIGVIFGIIYIRSRNTSVKPNTGLNILWFSISIGLIYLSNQMGAIKINGIKASLLGSIIKPIFCIGCGLGVYGMSHNFGGPLKKLMESKLLVLLSNYLYGVYLIHMPCIISMNRYFLEPVYIDFWKLLQDYIIGVIISFLVGIYITLTIEEPGNLLRKKILPQINKWDISKTN
;
A
#
# COMPACT_ATOMS: atom_id res chain seq x y z
N MET A 1 7.76 -18.46 8.83
CA MET A 1 8.03 -17.03 8.60
C MET A 1 9.39 -16.90 7.93
N SER A 2 9.44 -16.52 6.65
CA SER A 2 10.70 -16.26 5.92
C SER A 2 10.93 -14.74 5.82
N THR A 3 11.80 -14.25 6.69
CA THR A 3 12.23 -12.85 6.82
C THR A 3 13.26 -12.31 5.79
N PRO A 4 13.93 -13.07 4.89
CA PRO A 4 14.94 -12.48 4.00
C PRO A 4 14.37 -11.74 2.76
N SER A 5 13.04 -11.73 2.56
CA SER A 5 12.40 -11.19 1.35
C SER A 5 11.93 -9.72 1.45
N LEU A 6 12.25 -9.02 2.55
CA LEU A 6 11.93 -7.59 2.70
C LEU A 6 12.88 -6.69 1.90
N TRP A 7 14.15 -7.07 1.78
CA TRP A 7 15.15 -6.21 1.17
C TRP A 7 14.98 -6.14 -0.34
N SER A 8 14.74 -7.26 -1.00
CA SER A 8 14.56 -7.32 -2.47
C SER A 8 13.36 -6.51 -2.95
N SER A 9 12.23 -6.62 -2.24
CA SER A 9 11.02 -5.83 -2.52
C SER A 9 11.23 -4.32 -2.29
N SER A 10 11.94 -3.96 -1.22
CA SER A 10 12.27 -2.55 -0.91
C SER A 10 13.19 -1.93 -1.96
N PHE A 11 14.21 -2.66 -2.42
CA PHE A 11 15.12 -2.20 -3.49
C PHE A 11 14.39 -1.85 -4.77
N ILE A 12 13.40 -2.66 -5.16
CA ILE A 12 12.59 -2.40 -6.35
C ILE A 12 11.83 -1.08 -6.22
N GLY A 13 11.26 -0.80 -5.04
CA GLY A 13 10.64 0.49 -4.76
C GLY A 13 11.61 1.66 -4.93
N VAL A 14 12.84 1.54 -4.40
CA VAL A 14 13.89 2.57 -4.56
C VAL A 14 14.25 2.78 -6.03
N ILE A 15 14.42 1.71 -6.80
CA ILE A 15 14.72 1.78 -8.25
C ILE A 15 13.61 2.53 -8.98
N PHE A 16 12.35 2.19 -8.76
CA PHE A 16 11.22 2.90 -9.36
C PHE A 16 11.15 4.37 -8.91
N GLY A 17 11.52 4.67 -7.66
CA GLY A 17 11.65 6.05 -7.17
C GLY A 17 12.71 6.86 -7.93
N ILE A 18 13.90 6.28 -8.16
CA ILE A 18 14.96 6.93 -8.94
C ILE A 18 14.52 7.16 -10.39
N ILE A 19 13.89 6.15 -11.00
CA ILE A 19 13.35 6.26 -12.38
C ILE A 19 12.33 7.39 -12.44
N TYR A 20 11.40 7.47 -11.48
CA TYR A 20 10.40 8.52 -11.41
C TYR A 20 11.01 9.92 -11.30
N ILE A 21 12.01 10.12 -10.44
CA ILE A 21 12.69 11.42 -10.31
C ILE A 21 13.32 11.85 -11.64
N ARG A 22 13.89 10.90 -12.39
CA ARG A 22 14.51 11.17 -13.69
C ARG A 22 13.49 11.47 -14.78
N SER A 23 12.31 10.84 -14.77
CA SER A 23 11.29 10.99 -15.81
C SER A 23 10.17 11.99 -15.50
N ARG A 24 10.13 12.57 -14.29
CA ARG A 24 9.07 13.50 -13.84
C ARG A 24 8.78 14.68 -14.78
N ASN A 25 9.77 15.10 -15.59
CA ASN A 25 9.63 16.22 -16.52
C ASN A 25 9.15 15.79 -17.93
N THR A 26 9.03 14.48 -18.19
CA THR A 26 8.59 13.96 -19.48
C THR A 26 7.07 13.76 -19.48
N SER A 27 6.34 14.66 -20.13
CA SER A 27 4.91 14.50 -20.33
C SER A 27 4.65 13.74 -21.64
N VAL A 28 4.46 12.43 -21.54
CA VAL A 28 4.03 11.64 -22.70
C VAL A 28 2.53 11.87 -22.92
N LYS A 29 2.13 12.15 -24.16
CA LYS A 29 0.71 12.31 -24.50
C LYS A 29 -0.03 10.99 -24.24
N PRO A 30 -1.16 11.00 -23.52
CA PRO A 30 -1.90 9.78 -23.23
C PRO A 30 -2.50 9.23 -24.53
N ASN A 31 -2.12 8.00 -24.88
CA ASN A 31 -2.77 7.22 -25.93
C ASN A 31 -3.61 6.14 -25.25
N THR A 32 -4.88 6.02 -25.62
CA THR A 32 -5.83 5.06 -25.04
C THR A 32 -5.32 3.62 -25.14
N GLY A 33 -4.68 3.25 -26.26
CA GLY A 33 -4.09 1.91 -26.43
C GLY A 33 -2.92 1.64 -25.48
N LEU A 34 -2.02 2.62 -25.30
CA LEU A 34 -0.89 2.51 -24.37
C LEU A 34 -1.37 2.46 -22.91
N ASN A 35 -2.42 3.20 -22.55
CA ASN A 35 -3.02 3.16 -21.22
C ASN A 35 -3.55 1.75 -20.88
N ILE A 36 -4.30 1.14 -21.79
CA ILE A 36 -4.88 -0.19 -21.59
C ILE A 36 -3.77 -1.26 -21.51
N LEU A 37 -2.78 -1.18 -22.39
CA LEU A 37 -1.65 -2.09 -22.39
C LEU A 37 -0.85 -1.96 -21.08
N TRP A 38 -0.61 -0.73 -20.61
CA TRP A 38 0.12 -0.53 -19.35
C TRP A 38 -0.61 -1.09 -18.14
N PHE A 39 -1.91 -0.83 -18.10
CA PHE A 39 -2.78 -1.31 -17.05
C PHE A 39 -2.85 -2.84 -17.00
N SER A 40 -3.01 -3.47 -18.18
CA SER A 40 -3.04 -4.92 -18.32
C SER A 40 -1.75 -5.57 -17.82
N ILE A 41 -0.59 -4.97 -18.12
CA ILE A 41 0.71 -5.47 -17.64
C ILE A 41 0.82 -5.35 -16.11
N SER A 42 0.46 -4.20 -15.53
CA SER A 42 0.56 -4.00 -14.08
C SER A 42 -0.32 -4.98 -13.30
N ILE A 43 -1.58 -5.13 -13.71
CA ILE A 43 -2.51 -6.08 -13.09
C ILE A 43 -2.10 -7.53 -13.37
N GLY A 44 -1.66 -7.83 -14.59
CA GLY A 44 -1.21 -9.15 -14.98
C GLY A 44 -0.06 -9.65 -14.10
N LEU A 45 0.90 -8.78 -13.80
CA LEU A 45 2.02 -9.10 -12.89
C LEU A 45 1.56 -9.34 -11.45
N ILE A 46 0.64 -8.52 -10.94
CA ILE A 46 0.07 -8.70 -9.60
C ILE A 46 -0.70 -10.03 -9.53
N TYR A 47 -1.56 -10.30 -10.52
CA TYR A 47 -2.33 -11.54 -10.60
C TYR A 47 -1.43 -12.78 -10.70
N LEU A 48 -0.40 -12.72 -11.56
CA LEU A 48 0.57 -13.80 -11.71
C LEU A 48 1.34 -14.07 -10.42
N SER A 49 1.77 -13.02 -9.71
CA SER A 49 2.46 -13.18 -8.44
C SER A 49 1.59 -13.87 -7.37
N ASN A 50 0.29 -13.56 -7.32
CA ASN A 50 -0.67 -14.20 -6.42
C ASN A 50 -0.89 -15.68 -6.77
N GLN A 51 -1.01 -15.99 -8.07
CA GLN A 51 -1.15 -17.38 -8.53
C GLN A 51 0.10 -18.21 -8.21
N MET A 52 1.30 -17.66 -8.43
CA MET A 52 2.55 -18.31 -8.05
C MET A 52 2.65 -18.56 -6.54
N GLY A 53 2.12 -17.64 -5.72
CA GLY A 53 2.05 -17.79 -4.26
C GLY A 53 1.08 -18.88 -3.78
N ALA A 54 0.09 -19.24 -4.59
CA ALA A 54 -0.88 -20.28 -4.24
C ALA A 54 -0.36 -21.71 -4.49
N ILE A 55 0.71 -21.88 -5.26
CA ILE A 55 1.25 -23.20 -5.60
C ILE A 55 2.02 -23.76 -4.41
N LYS A 56 1.54 -24.89 -3.87
CA LYS A 56 2.25 -25.63 -2.81
C LYS A 56 3.41 -26.43 -3.40
N ILE A 57 4.62 -25.96 -3.15
CA ILE A 57 5.86 -26.63 -3.56
C ILE A 57 6.67 -26.92 -2.30
N ASN A 58 7.32 -28.08 -2.26
CA ASN A 58 8.14 -28.51 -1.12
C ASN A 58 9.64 -28.37 -1.42
N GLY A 59 10.43 -28.18 -0.36
CA GLY A 59 11.90 -28.16 -0.41
C GLY A 59 12.50 -26.86 -0.96
N ILE A 60 13.66 -26.98 -1.61
CA ILE A 60 14.49 -25.84 -2.07
C ILE A 60 13.77 -25.01 -3.14
N LYS A 61 12.92 -25.63 -3.96
CA LYS A 61 12.13 -24.91 -4.98
C LYS A 61 11.13 -23.94 -4.34
N ALA A 62 10.63 -24.25 -3.14
CA ALA A 62 9.69 -23.41 -2.40
C ALA A 62 10.35 -22.13 -1.88
N SER A 63 11.58 -22.22 -1.37
CA SER A 63 12.32 -21.05 -0.89
C SER A 63 12.75 -20.14 -2.04
N LEU A 64 13.13 -20.73 -3.18
CA LEU A 64 13.55 -19.98 -4.37
C LEU A 64 12.37 -19.22 -4.99
N LEU A 65 11.21 -19.87 -5.15
CA LEU A 65 9.99 -19.21 -5.61
C LEU A 65 9.47 -18.18 -4.61
N GLY A 66 9.47 -18.52 -3.32
CA GLY A 66 9.05 -17.61 -2.24
C GLY A 66 9.85 -16.31 -2.21
N SER A 67 11.14 -16.36 -2.58
CA SER A 67 12.00 -15.17 -2.67
C SER A 67 11.67 -14.26 -3.86
N ILE A 68 11.20 -14.84 -4.98
CA ILE A 68 10.96 -14.14 -6.25
C ILE A 68 9.54 -13.56 -6.32
N ILE A 69 8.55 -14.20 -5.70
CA ILE A 69 7.14 -13.79 -5.77
C ILE A 69 6.94 -12.34 -5.30
N LYS A 70 7.55 -11.94 -4.18
CA LYS A 70 7.42 -10.58 -3.64
C LYS A 70 8.02 -9.51 -4.56
N PRO A 71 9.25 -9.66 -5.08
CA PRO A 71 9.79 -8.81 -6.15
C PRO A 71 8.85 -8.62 -7.34
N ILE A 72 8.28 -9.69 -7.88
CA ILE A 72 7.37 -9.62 -9.05
C ILE A 72 6.14 -8.78 -8.70
N PHE A 73 5.54 -9.02 -7.53
CA PHE A 73 4.42 -8.22 -7.03
C PHE A 73 4.79 -6.73 -6.94
N CYS A 74 5.96 -6.42 -6.38
CA CYS A 74 6.45 -5.05 -6.26
C CYS A 74 6.72 -4.38 -7.61
N ILE A 75 7.18 -5.13 -8.62
CA ILE A 75 7.34 -4.61 -9.99
C ILE A 75 5.98 -4.27 -10.59
N GLY A 76 4.98 -5.14 -10.41
CA GLY A 76 3.60 -4.89 -10.85
C GLY A 76 3.01 -3.63 -10.24
N CYS A 77 3.15 -3.46 -8.92
CA CYS A 77 2.74 -2.25 -8.21
C CYS A 77 3.51 -1.00 -8.65
N GLY A 78 4.84 -1.10 -8.77
CA GLY A 78 5.72 0.00 -9.18
C GLY A 78 5.39 0.51 -10.58
N LEU A 79 5.18 -0.39 -11.54
CA LEU A 79 4.72 -0.05 -12.89
C LEU A 79 3.35 0.63 -12.89
N GLY A 80 2.42 0.16 -12.06
CA GLY A 80 1.10 0.76 -11.92
C GLY A 80 1.17 2.21 -11.43
N VAL A 81 1.92 2.45 -10.35
CA VAL A 81 2.12 3.80 -9.79
C VAL A 81 2.86 4.70 -10.79
N TYR A 82 3.90 4.19 -11.43
CA TYR A 82 4.67 4.93 -12.44
C TYR A 82 3.82 5.32 -13.66
N GLY A 83 2.95 4.42 -14.13
CA GLY A 83 2.00 4.71 -15.20
C GLY A 83 1.00 5.79 -14.79
N MET A 84 0.43 5.69 -13.59
CA MET A 84 -0.51 6.69 -13.06
C MET A 84 0.13 8.08 -12.91
N SER A 85 1.41 8.14 -12.50
CA SER A 85 2.12 9.41 -12.34
C SER A 85 2.34 10.15 -13.67
N HIS A 86 2.46 9.41 -14.77
CA HIS A 86 2.62 9.96 -16.13
C HIS A 86 1.30 10.08 -16.91
N ASN A 87 0.15 10.01 -16.22
CA ASN A 87 -1.20 10.08 -16.80
C ASN A 87 -1.65 8.86 -17.64
N PHE A 88 -0.97 7.71 -17.53
CA PHE A 88 -1.36 6.47 -18.23
C PHE A 88 -2.44 5.64 -17.52
N GLY A 89 -2.99 6.10 -16.38
CA GLY A 89 -3.91 5.31 -15.55
C GLY A 89 -5.40 5.43 -15.88
N GLY A 90 -5.80 6.23 -16.87
CA GLY A 90 -7.18 6.33 -17.36
C GLY A 90 -8.25 6.46 -16.26
N PRO A 91 -9.31 5.62 -16.25
CA PRO A 91 -10.39 5.68 -15.25
C PRO A 91 -9.93 5.25 -13.85
N LEU A 92 -8.98 4.32 -13.73
CA LEU A 92 -8.48 3.87 -12.44
C LEU A 92 -7.70 4.98 -11.73
N LYS A 93 -6.93 5.78 -12.48
CA LYS A 93 -6.31 6.99 -11.95
C LYS A 93 -7.36 7.93 -11.35
N LYS A 94 -8.45 8.19 -12.07
CA LYS A 94 -9.55 9.04 -11.56
C LYS A 94 -10.19 8.48 -10.29
N LEU A 95 -10.30 7.15 -10.19
CA LEU A 95 -10.81 6.47 -9.00
C LEU A 95 -9.83 6.61 -7.82
N MET A 96 -8.53 6.37 -8.03
CA MET A 96 -7.52 6.48 -6.98
C MET A 96 -7.28 7.93 -6.52
N GLU A 97 -7.42 8.90 -7.42
CA GLU A 97 -7.35 10.34 -7.10
C GLU A 97 -8.69 10.90 -6.58
N SER A 98 -9.75 10.08 -6.49
CA SER A 98 -11.03 10.54 -6.00
C SER A 98 -10.91 10.97 -4.53
N LYS A 99 -11.56 12.09 -4.19
CA LYS A 99 -11.50 12.67 -2.84
C LYS A 99 -11.93 11.68 -1.76
N LEU A 100 -12.90 10.81 -2.08
CA LEU A 100 -13.37 9.76 -1.17
C LEU A 100 -12.30 8.69 -0.91
N LEU A 101 -11.61 8.21 -1.96
CA LEU A 101 -10.55 7.21 -1.76
C LEU A 101 -9.36 7.77 -1.01
N VAL A 102 -8.97 9.03 -1.28
CA VAL A 102 -7.87 9.69 -0.56
C VAL A 102 -8.21 9.87 0.91
N LEU A 103 -9.45 10.25 1.20
CA LEU A 103 -9.92 10.37 2.58
C LEU A 103 -9.95 8.99 3.26
N LEU A 104 -10.52 7.99 2.60
CA LEU A 104 -10.57 6.62 3.11
C LEU A 104 -9.18 6.02 3.32
N SER A 105 -8.21 6.28 2.43
CA SER A 105 -6.84 5.77 2.57
C SER A 105 -6.14 6.35 3.78
N ASN A 106 -6.39 7.63 4.12
CA ASN A 106 -5.81 8.24 5.31
C ASN A 106 -6.39 7.62 6.58
N TYR A 107 -7.71 7.39 6.64
CA TYR A 107 -8.33 6.69 7.76
C TYR A 107 -7.84 5.25 7.90
N LEU A 108 -7.78 4.49 6.80
CA LEU A 108 -7.27 3.12 6.81
C LEU A 108 -5.81 3.04 7.25
N TYR A 109 -5.00 4.04 6.91
CA TYR A 109 -3.62 4.12 7.37
C TYR A 109 -3.54 4.28 8.90
N GLY A 110 -4.33 5.18 9.49
CA GLY A 110 -4.42 5.32 10.94
C GLY A 110 -4.86 4.03 11.63
N VAL A 111 -5.91 3.39 11.11
CA VAL A 111 -6.38 2.08 11.60
C VAL A 111 -5.29 1.02 11.50
N TYR A 112 -4.55 0.96 10.40
CA TYR A 112 -3.47 -0.01 10.21
C TYR A 112 -2.37 0.13 11.27
N LEU A 113 -1.96 1.35 11.60
CA LEU A 113 -0.94 1.61 12.62
C LEU A 113 -1.37 1.12 14.01
N ILE A 114 -2.66 1.17 14.31
CA ILE A 114 -3.24 0.84 15.62
C ILE A 114 -3.66 -0.62 15.72
N HIS A 115 -3.97 -1.25 14.59
CA HIS A 115 -4.45 -2.62 14.55
C HIS A 115 -3.48 -3.61 15.21
N MET A 116 -2.19 -3.55 14.88
CA MET A 116 -1.19 -4.45 15.45
C MET A 116 -1.00 -4.25 16.97
N PRO A 117 -0.80 -3.02 17.49
CA PRO A 117 -0.81 -2.76 18.93
C PRO A 117 -2.09 -3.23 19.64
N CYS A 118 -3.26 -3.05 19.00
CA CYS A 118 -4.54 -3.48 19.55
C CYS A 118 -4.60 -5.00 19.70
N ILE A 119 -4.25 -5.75 18.64
CA ILE A 119 -4.20 -7.22 18.68
C ILE A 119 -3.23 -7.71 19.77
N ILE A 120 -2.03 -7.14 19.85
CA ILE A 120 -1.05 -7.55 20.87
C ILE A 120 -1.59 -7.31 22.28
N SER A 121 -2.23 -6.17 22.50
CA SER A 121 -2.81 -5.80 23.80
C SER A 121 -3.95 -6.74 24.19
N MET A 122 -4.83 -7.10 23.25
CA MET A 122 -5.93 -8.04 23.50
C MET A 122 -5.40 -9.45 23.78
N ASN A 123 -4.38 -9.89 23.06
CA ASN A 123 -3.82 -11.23 23.23
C ASN A 123 -3.01 -11.41 24.53
N ARG A 124 -2.52 -10.32 25.12
CA ARG A 124 -1.75 -10.36 26.38
C ARG A 124 -2.57 -10.88 27.58
N TYR A 125 -3.90 -10.81 27.51
CA TYR A 125 -4.79 -11.27 28.58
C TYR A 125 -5.06 -12.78 28.55
N PHE A 126 -4.63 -13.50 27.52
CA PHE A 126 -4.74 -14.96 27.49
C PHE A 126 -3.64 -15.60 28.33
N LEU A 127 -3.98 -15.93 29.57
CA LEU A 127 -3.10 -16.63 30.53
C LEU A 127 -3.11 -18.16 30.35
N GLU A 128 -4.04 -18.69 29.56
CA GLU A 128 -4.23 -20.13 29.33
C GLU A 128 -4.20 -20.46 27.82
N PRO A 129 -3.75 -21.67 27.43
CA PRO A 129 -3.78 -22.10 26.04
C PRO A 129 -5.21 -22.18 25.53
N VAL A 130 -5.55 -21.30 24.58
CA VAL A 130 -6.87 -21.25 23.98
C VAL A 130 -7.02 -22.40 22.98
N TYR A 131 -8.02 -23.26 23.18
CA TYR A 131 -8.42 -24.23 22.16
C TYR A 131 -8.86 -23.50 20.90
N ILE A 132 -8.21 -23.81 19.78
CA ILE A 132 -8.43 -23.16 18.49
C ILE A 132 -9.72 -23.73 17.88
N ASP A 133 -10.81 -22.99 18.04
CA ASP A 133 -12.06 -23.19 17.30
C ASP A 133 -12.17 -22.11 16.22
N PHE A 134 -12.58 -22.52 15.01
CA PHE A 134 -12.75 -21.61 13.87
C PHE A 134 -13.75 -20.49 14.17
N TRP A 135 -14.88 -20.82 14.81
CA TRP A 135 -15.92 -19.83 15.10
C TRP A 135 -15.46 -18.79 16.12
N LYS A 136 -14.74 -19.24 17.15
CA LYS A 136 -14.14 -18.35 18.14
C LYS A 136 -13.09 -17.44 17.51
N LEU A 137 -12.24 -17.98 16.64
CA LEU A 137 -11.21 -17.22 15.94
C LEU A 137 -11.82 -16.18 14.98
N LEU A 138 -12.90 -16.53 14.28
CA LEU A 138 -13.63 -15.60 13.42
C LEU A 138 -14.27 -14.47 14.24
N GLN A 139 -14.88 -14.80 15.38
CA GLN A 139 -15.47 -13.82 16.29
C GLN A 139 -14.42 -12.87 16.85
N ASP A 140 -13.32 -13.39 17.37
CA ASP A 140 -12.21 -12.59 17.92
C ASP A 140 -11.60 -11.68 16.86
N TYR A 141 -11.48 -12.16 15.62
CA TYR A 141 -11.04 -11.35 14.48
C TYR A 141 -12.00 -10.19 14.19
N ILE A 142 -13.31 -10.45 14.08
CA ILE A 142 -14.32 -9.42 13.80
C ILE A 142 -14.30 -8.35 14.90
N ILE A 143 -14.27 -8.78 16.17
CA ILE A 143 -14.23 -7.87 17.32
C ILE A 143 -12.93 -7.05 17.30
N GLY A 144 -11.78 -7.68 17.06
CA GLY A 144 -10.49 -7.01 16.98
C GLY A 144 -10.44 -5.97 15.86
N VAL A 145 -11.02 -6.27 14.69
CA VAL A 145 -11.12 -5.31 13.57
C VAL A 145 -12.01 -4.12 13.94
N ILE A 146 -13.19 -4.35 14.52
CA ILE A 146 -14.12 -3.28 14.92
C ILE A 146 -13.46 -2.35 15.94
N ILE A 147 -12.83 -2.91 16.99
CA ILE A 147 -12.16 -2.11 18.02
C ILE A 147 -10.98 -1.33 17.43
N SER A 148 -10.16 -1.98 16.60
CA SER A 148 -9.05 -1.31 15.91
C SER A 148 -9.54 -0.16 15.03
N PHE A 149 -10.71 -0.30 14.40
CA PHE A 149 -11.31 0.73 13.58
C PHE A 149 -11.79 1.93 14.42
N LEU A 150 -12.48 1.67 15.53
CA LEU A 150 -12.95 2.71 16.46
C LEU A 150 -11.78 3.49 17.08
N VAL A 151 -10.78 2.79 17.60
CA VAL A 151 -9.58 3.41 18.19
C VAL A 151 -8.76 4.12 17.11
N GLY A 152 -8.67 3.52 15.92
CA GLY A 152 -8.06 4.10 14.72
C GLY A 152 -8.60 5.47 14.38
N ILE A 153 -9.93 5.55 14.22
CA ILE A 153 -10.62 6.82 13.93
C ILE A 153 -10.39 7.83 15.05
N TYR A 154 -10.49 7.40 16.32
CA TYR A 154 -10.28 8.29 17.46
C TYR A 154 -8.88 8.92 17.44
N ILE A 155 -7.83 8.13 17.19
CA ILE A 155 -6.45 8.64 17.13
C ILE A 155 -6.23 9.52 15.89
N THR A 156 -6.74 9.13 14.73
CA THR A 156 -6.66 9.97 13.52
C THR A 156 -7.30 11.34 13.73
N LEU A 157 -8.47 11.40 14.36
CA LEU A 157 -9.16 12.67 14.64
C LEU A 157 -8.46 13.51 15.72
N THR A 158 -7.89 12.88 16.75
CA THR A 158 -7.29 13.59 17.89
C THR A 158 -5.81 13.96 17.70
N ILE A 159 -5.06 13.23 16.87
CA ILE A 159 -3.62 13.42 16.68
C ILE A 159 -3.29 13.81 15.24
N GLU A 160 -3.73 13.02 14.25
CA GLU A 160 -3.32 13.23 12.85
C GLU A 160 -3.94 14.49 12.23
N GLU A 161 -5.23 14.72 12.42
CA GLU A 161 -5.92 15.92 11.92
C GLU A 161 -5.37 17.24 12.49
N PRO A 162 -5.22 17.41 13.82
CA PRO A 162 -4.59 18.63 14.34
C PRO A 162 -3.12 18.74 13.91
N GLY A 163 -2.39 17.63 13.82
CA GLY A 163 -1.03 17.60 13.25
C GLY A 163 -0.99 18.11 11.80
N ASN A 164 -1.94 17.69 10.98
CA ASN A 164 -2.08 18.15 9.59
C ASN A 164 -2.44 19.64 9.50
N LEU A 165 -3.29 20.14 10.39
CA LEU A 165 -3.63 21.56 10.48
C LEU A 165 -2.43 22.41 10.93
N LEU A 166 -1.69 21.95 11.93
CA LEU A 166 -0.45 22.61 12.40
C LEU A 166 0.60 22.64 11.28
N ARG A 167 0.80 21.52 10.58
CA ARG A 167 1.72 21.45 9.44
C ARG A 167 1.38 22.50 8.37
N LYS A 168 0.10 22.65 8.03
CA LYS A 168 -0.37 23.64 7.05
C LYS A 168 -0.19 25.09 7.49
N LYS A 169 -0.14 25.36 8.80
CA LYS A 169 0.10 26.69 9.38
C LYS A 169 1.58 27.03 9.51
N ILE A 170 2.40 26.05 9.87
CA ILE A 170 3.83 26.26 10.18
C ILE A 170 4.69 26.23 8.92
N LEU A 171 4.42 25.30 7.99
CA LEU A 171 5.22 25.18 6.77
C LEU A 171 4.75 26.20 5.72
N PRO A 172 5.67 26.91 5.05
CA PRO A 172 5.31 27.75 3.93
C PRO A 172 4.67 26.87 2.85
N GLN A 173 3.43 27.21 2.48
CA GLN A 173 2.74 26.49 1.42
C GLN A 173 3.39 26.89 0.11
N ILE A 174 4.23 26.01 -0.44
CA ILE A 174 4.80 26.19 -1.78
C ILE A 174 3.62 26.11 -2.75
N ASN A 175 3.20 27.27 -3.26
CA ASN A 175 2.11 27.32 -4.21
C ASN A 175 2.59 26.66 -5.49
N LYS A 176 1.75 25.81 -6.09
CA LYS A 176 2.07 25.07 -7.32
C LYS A 176 2.50 26.00 -8.48
N TRP A 177 2.13 27.28 -8.39
CA TRP A 177 2.42 28.38 -9.32
C TRP A 177 3.78 29.06 -9.10
N ASP A 178 4.39 28.93 -7.92
CA ASP A 178 5.71 29.51 -7.66
C ASP A 178 6.81 28.67 -8.32
N ILE A 179 6.59 27.36 -8.45
CA ILE A 179 7.51 26.43 -9.11
C ILE A 179 7.55 26.67 -10.64
N SER A 180 6.48 27.19 -11.25
CA SER A 180 6.46 27.51 -12.69
C SER A 180 7.17 28.83 -13.03
N LYS A 181 7.56 29.63 -12.04
CA LYS A 181 8.33 30.88 -12.24
C LYS A 181 9.83 30.71 -12.02
N THR A 182 10.27 29.58 -11.49
CA THR A 182 11.68 29.28 -11.21
C THR A 182 12.34 28.37 -12.26
N ASN A 183 11.69 28.14 -13.41
CA ASN A 183 12.28 27.49 -14.58
C ASN A 183 12.20 28.42 -15.79
#